data_AF-A0A3P9CQI8-F1
#
_entry.id   AF-A0A3P9CQI8-F1
#
_cell.length_a   1.000
_cell.length_b   1.000
_cell.length_c   1.000
_cell.angle_alpha   90.00
_cell.angle_beta   90.00
_cell.angle_gamma   90.00
#
_symmetry.space_group_name_H-M   'P 1'
#
loop_
_entity.id
_entity.type
_entity.pdbx_description
1 polymer ?
#
loop_
_entity_poly.entity_id
_entity_poly.type
_entity_poly.pdbx_seq_one_letter_code
_entity_poly.pdbx_strand_id
1 'polypeptide(L)'
;MDMTTEDGYCHPPAVFSIGADRGFLVCRSCGKNVYAGQPQACRKCGSTGHNADRCEQMRCRSCGKIGHITKDCKEPRKCHLCDSETHMARDYHLNEERPQACRKCGSTGHNADKCEQMRCRSCGKIGHITRDCKEPRRCHLCDSDAHMARDCTKKFKIEARRIT
;
A
#
# COMPACT_ATOMS: atom_id res chain seq x y z
N MET A 1 -15.62 -12.46 15.91
CA MET A 1 -14.60 -13.51 15.87
C MET A 1 -15.37 -14.76 15.50
N ASP A 2 -15.21 -15.26 14.29
CA ASP A 2 -15.86 -16.50 13.87
C ASP A 2 -14.88 -17.65 14.10
N MET A 3 -15.22 -18.55 15.02
CA MET A 3 -14.43 -19.72 15.42
C MET A 3 -15.03 -21.03 14.84
N THR A 4 -15.76 -20.94 13.73
CA THR A 4 -16.62 -22.03 13.25
C THR A 4 -15.91 -23.12 12.44
N THR A 5 -14.57 -23.17 12.43
CA THR A 5 -13.83 -24.23 11.72
C THR A 5 -12.74 -24.84 12.59
N GLU A 6 -12.77 -26.18 12.72
CA GLU A 6 -11.78 -26.99 13.43
C GLU A 6 -10.33 -26.82 12.89
N ASP A 7 -10.16 -26.26 11.68
CA ASP A 7 -8.87 -26.08 10.98
C ASP A 7 -8.19 -24.70 11.14
N GLY A 8 -8.68 -23.83 12.04
CA GLY A 8 -8.06 -22.53 12.32
C GLY A 8 -8.65 -21.33 11.55
N TYR A 9 -7.84 -20.32 11.23
CA TYR A 9 -8.31 -19.03 10.68
C TYR A 9 -8.53 -19.08 9.16
N CYS A 10 -9.79 -19.06 8.69
CA CYS A 10 -10.09 -18.94 7.25
C CYS A 10 -9.68 -17.60 6.64
N HIS A 11 -9.66 -16.53 7.43
CA HIS A 11 -9.21 -15.21 7.02
C HIS A 11 -8.74 -14.40 8.24
N PRO A 12 -7.80 -13.44 8.04
CA PRO A 12 -7.49 -12.46 9.07
C PRO A 12 -8.69 -11.52 9.35
N PRO A 13 -8.67 -10.76 10.46
CA PRO A 13 -9.72 -9.81 10.78
C PRO A 13 -9.94 -8.78 9.66
N ALA A 14 -11.21 -8.50 9.34
CA ALA A 14 -11.57 -7.52 8.32
C ALA A 14 -11.10 -6.09 8.65
N VAL A 15 -10.94 -5.81 9.95
CA VAL A 15 -10.46 -4.55 10.50
C VAL A 15 -9.30 -4.85 11.43
N PHE A 16 -8.24 -4.07 11.31
CA PHE A 16 -7.12 -4.08 12.22
C PHE A 16 -6.78 -2.65 12.64
N SER A 17 -6.13 -2.51 13.78
CA SER A 17 -5.71 -1.20 14.30
C SER A 17 -4.19 -1.21 14.49
N ILE A 18 -3.52 -0.18 13.98
CA ILE A 18 -2.12 0.11 14.27
C ILE A 18 -2.11 1.51 14.88
N GLY A 19 -2.00 1.60 16.20
CA GLY A 19 -2.24 2.85 16.93
C GLY A 19 -3.68 3.34 16.73
N ALA A 20 -3.85 4.62 16.33
CA ALA A 20 -5.17 5.19 16.03
C ALA A 20 -5.64 4.93 14.59
N ASP A 21 -4.74 4.47 13.72
CA ASP A 21 -5.06 4.14 12.34
C ASP A 21 -5.75 2.78 12.27
N ARG A 22 -6.94 2.78 11.67
CA ARG A 22 -7.69 1.57 11.36
C ARG A 22 -7.48 1.19 9.91
N GLY A 23 -6.92 0.01 9.71
CA GLY A 23 -6.79 -0.61 8.41
C GLY A 23 -7.97 -1.56 8.14
N PHE A 24 -8.25 -1.74 6.86
CA PHE A 24 -9.24 -2.71 6.39
C PHE A 24 -8.59 -3.57 5.32
N LEU A 25 -8.79 -4.87 5.41
CA LEU A 25 -8.31 -5.81 4.40
C LEU A 25 -9.33 -5.91 3.27
N VAL A 26 -9.38 -4.85 2.46
CA VAL A 26 -10.26 -4.69 1.30
C VAL A 26 -9.48 -4.38 0.04
N CYS A 27 -9.94 -4.89 -1.10
CA CYS A 27 -9.43 -4.57 -2.41
C CYS A 27 -9.72 -3.09 -2.73
N ARG A 28 -8.69 -2.33 -3.08
CA ARG A 28 -8.82 -0.89 -3.42
C ARG A 28 -9.64 -0.65 -4.69
N SER A 29 -9.67 -1.60 -5.62
CA SER A 29 -10.35 -1.44 -6.90
C SER A 29 -11.85 -1.71 -6.84
N CYS A 30 -12.29 -2.67 -6.01
CA CYS A 30 -13.70 -3.07 -5.94
C CYS A 30 -14.35 -2.90 -4.57
N GLY A 31 -13.59 -2.49 -3.55
CA GLY A 31 -14.09 -2.29 -2.18
C GLY A 31 -14.46 -3.57 -1.42
N LYS A 32 -14.39 -4.73 -2.06
CA LYS A 32 -14.69 -6.04 -1.45
C LYS A 32 -13.55 -6.49 -0.55
N ASN A 33 -13.87 -7.31 0.46
CA ASN A 33 -12.88 -7.96 1.29
C ASN A 33 -11.90 -8.79 0.45
N VAL A 34 -10.64 -8.85 0.87
CA VAL A 34 -9.57 -9.59 0.17
C VAL A 34 -9.83 -11.09 0.22
N TYR A 35 -10.37 -11.58 1.34
CA TYR A 35 -10.63 -12.99 1.58
C TYR A 35 -12.11 -13.31 1.39
N ALA A 36 -12.39 -14.41 0.68
CA ALA A 36 -13.75 -14.90 0.49
C ALA A 36 -14.37 -15.30 1.85
N GLY A 37 -15.66 -15.01 2.04
CA GLY A 37 -16.36 -15.29 3.31
C GLY A 37 -16.05 -14.31 4.44
N GLN A 38 -15.06 -13.43 4.30
CA GLN A 38 -14.75 -12.43 5.32
C GLN A 38 -15.93 -11.44 5.48
N PRO A 39 -16.40 -11.17 6.71
CA PRO A 39 -17.53 -10.30 6.93
C PRO A 39 -17.20 -8.85 6.59
N GLN A 40 -18.13 -8.15 5.93
CA GLN A 40 -17.96 -6.74 5.62
C GLN A 40 -18.05 -5.91 6.90
N ALA A 41 -16.97 -5.22 7.22
CA ALA A 41 -16.91 -4.32 8.35
C ALA A 41 -17.25 -2.89 7.95
N CYS A 42 -17.94 -2.17 8.83
CA CYS A 42 -18.27 -0.78 8.65
C CYS A 42 -17.00 0.08 8.56
N ARG A 43 -16.86 0.84 7.47
CA ARG A 43 -15.68 1.68 7.22
C ARG A 43 -15.54 2.86 8.19
N LYS A 44 -16.59 3.19 8.95
CA LYS A 44 -16.58 4.26 9.96
C LYS A 44 -16.20 3.76 11.35
N CYS A 45 -16.81 2.68 11.84
CA CYS A 45 -16.61 2.17 13.21
C CYS A 45 -15.83 0.85 13.29
N GLY A 46 -15.80 0.07 12.21
CA GLY A 46 -15.08 -1.20 12.12
C GLY A 46 -15.86 -2.41 12.61
N SER A 47 -17.09 -2.25 13.12
CA SER A 47 -17.93 -3.39 13.48
C SER A 47 -18.64 -3.98 12.27
N THR A 48 -19.04 -5.23 12.38
CA THR A 48 -19.82 -5.96 11.37
C THR A 48 -21.32 -5.75 11.61
N GLY A 49 -22.15 -6.10 10.62
CA GLY A 49 -23.62 -6.02 10.73
C GLY A 49 -24.24 -4.72 10.21
N HIS A 50 -23.45 -3.70 9.85
CA HIS A 50 -23.95 -2.51 9.17
C HIS A 50 -22.91 -1.87 8.24
N ASN A 51 -23.38 -1.00 7.35
CA ASN A 51 -22.55 -0.22 6.42
C ASN A 51 -22.34 1.21 6.92
N ALA A 52 -21.39 1.93 6.34
CA ALA A 52 -21.02 3.29 6.76
C ALA A 52 -22.21 4.28 6.80
N ASP A 53 -23.23 4.09 5.96
CA ASP A 53 -24.43 4.94 5.92
C ASP A 53 -25.34 4.75 7.14
N ARG A 54 -25.40 3.53 7.70
CA ARG A 54 -26.20 3.19 8.90
C ARG A 54 -25.35 3.15 10.17
N CYS A 55 -24.20 3.81 10.15
CA CYS A 55 -23.28 3.84 11.28
C CYS A 55 -23.55 5.07 12.14
N GLU A 56 -24.10 4.84 13.33
CA GLU A 56 -24.35 5.87 14.34
C GLU A 56 -23.12 6.21 15.17
N GLN A 57 -22.10 5.34 15.15
CA GLN A 57 -20.86 5.57 15.89
C GLN A 57 -19.99 6.62 15.21
N MET A 58 -19.91 7.80 15.82
CA MET A 58 -18.95 8.85 15.48
C MET A 58 -17.65 8.61 16.26
N ARG A 59 -16.62 8.12 15.57
CA ARG A 59 -15.27 7.91 16.13
C ARG A 59 -14.28 8.92 15.57
N CYS A 60 -13.50 9.55 16.44
CA CYS A 60 -12.44 10.46 16.07
C CYS A 60 -11.32 9.73 15.32
N ARG A 61 -10.88 10.27 14.18
CA ARG A 61 -9.79 9.67 13.38
C ARG A 61 -8.39 9.98 13.94
N SER A 62 -8.27 10.95 14.84
CA SER A 62 -6.98 11.32 15.43
C SER A 62 -6.64 10.47 16.65
N CYS A 63 -7.61 10.26 17.56
CA CYS A 63 -7.40 9.57 18.83
C CYS A 63 -8.16 8.25 18.97
N GLY A 64 -9.04 7.91 18.02
CA GLY A 64 -9.81 6.66 18.04
C GLY A 64 -10.95 6.59 19.08
N LYS A 65 -11.15 7.63 19.91
CA LYS A 65 -12.26 7.69 20.87
C LYS A 65 -13.60 8.02 20.18
N ILE A 66 -14.70 7.55 20.75
CA ILE A 66 -16.07 7.82 20.27
C ILE A 66 -16.61 9.13 20.87
N GLY A 67 -17.63 9.72 20.22
CA GLY A 67 -18.36 10.88 20.72
C GLY A 67 -17.88 12.25 20.22
N HIS A 68 -16.83 12.30 19.37
CA HIS A 68 -16.39 13.54 18.75
C HIS A 68 -15.74 13.30 17.38
N ILE A 69 -15.68 14.35 16.56
CA ILE A 69 -14.92 14.36 15.30
C ILE A 69 -13.48 14.84 15.54
N THR A 70 -12.63 14.58 14.55
CA THR A 70 -11.24 15.02 14.51
C THR A 70 -11.02 16.51 14.82
N LYS A 71 -11.99 17.38 14.48
CA LYS A 71 -11.91 18.82 14.72
C LYS A 71 -12.04 19.19 16.21
N ASP A 72 -12.82 18.41 16.96
CA ASP A 72 -13.09 18.63 18.38
C ASP A 72 -12.19 17.75 19.28
N CYS A 73 -11.17 17.14 18.69
CA CYS A 73 -10.23 16.27 19.39
C CYS A 73 -9.25 17.09 20.23
N LYS A 74 -9.35 16.96 21.56
CA LYS A 74 -8.44 17.61 22.52
C LYS A 74 -7.15 16.83 22.76
N GLU A 75 -7.10 15.57 22.32
CA GLU A 75 -5.90 14.73 22.46
C GLU A 75 -4.82 15.15 21.45
N PRO A 76 -3.54 15.17 21.85
CA PRO A 76 -2.44 15.47 20.94
C PRO A 76 -2.34 14.39 19.86
N ARG A 77 -1.95 14.81 18.65
CA ARG A 77 -1.69 13.86 17.56
C ARG A 77 -0.32 13.23 17.75
N LYS A 78 -0.31 11.89 17.80
CA LYS A 78 0.89 11.08 17.97
C LYS A 78 1.19 10.28 16.69
N CYS A 79 2.47 10.07 16.42
CA CYS A 79 2.95 9.17 15.39
C CYS A 79 2.50 7.74 15.71
N HIS A 80 1.73 7.10 14.84
CA HIS A 80 1.22 5.75 15.11
C HIS A 80 2.28 4.63 15.00
N LEU A 81 3.51 4.97 14.58
CA LEU A 81 4.64 4.04 14.46
C LEU A 81 5.57 4.08 15.69
N CYS A 82 5.66 5.22 16.39
CA CYS A 82 6.61 5.42 17.50
C CYS A 82 6.05 6.27 18.66
N ASP A 83 4.75 6.54 18.66
CA ASP A 83 4.01 7.36 19.64
C ASP A 83 4.51 8.79 19.86
N SER A 84 5.45 9.27 19.04
CA SER A 84 5.99 10.63 19.12
C SER A 84 4.94 11.70 18.79
N GLU A 85 4.89 12.77 19.57
CA GLU A 85 4.05 13.95 19.30
C GLU A 85 4.72 14.93 18.32
N THR A 86 5.98 14.71 17.94
CA THR A 86 6.77 15.66 17.13
C THR A 86 6.59 15.53 15.62
N HIS A 87 6.07 14.39 15.15
CA HIS A 87 5.92 14.11 13.72
C HIS A 87 4.76 13.14 13.47
N MET A 88 4.22 13.10 12.25
CA MET A 88 3.20 12.11 11.88
C MET A 88 3.84 10.84 11.31
N ALA A 89 3.10 9.74 11.22
CA ALA A 89 3.60 8.49 10.60
C ALA A 89 4.09 8.68 9.15
N ARG A 90 3.57 9.69 8.42
CA ARG A 90 4.06 10.07 7.10
C ARG A 90 5.47 10.70 7.15
N ASP A 91 5.72 11.44 8.22
CA ASP A 91 6.97 12.16 8.48
C ASP A 91 7.97 11.29 9.26
N TYR A 92 7.54 10.12 9.76
CA TYR A 92 8.42 9.13 10.39
C TYR A 92 9.57 8.71 9.46
N HIS A 93 9.33 8.68 8.15
CA HIS A 93 10.34 8.40 7.14
C HIS A 93 11.25 9.59 6.78
N LEU A 94 11.04 10.75 7.40
CA LEU A 94 11.85 11.96 7.21
C LEU A 94 12.93 12.13 8.30
N ASN A 95 13.02 11.22 9.27
CA ASN A 95 14.19 11.15 10.14
C ASN A 95 15.43 10.82 9.29
N GLU A 96 16.49 11.60 9.51
CA GLU A 96 17.49 12.07 8.54
C GLU A 96 18.46 11.02 7.96
N GLU A 97 18.15 9.72 8.02
CA GLU A 97 19.11 8.66 7.63
C GLU A 97 18.60 7.67 6.58
N ARG A 98 17.36 7.83 6.09
CA ARG A 98 16.87 7.06 4.92
C ARG A 98 16.73 7.96 3.70
N PRO A 99 17.74 8.02 2.82
CA PRO A 99 17.65 8.84 1.63
C PRO A 99 16.48 8.36 0.77
N GLN A 100 15.66 9.31 0.32
CA GLN A 100 14.47 9.03 -0.46
C GLN A 100 14.87 8.29 -1.74
N ALA A 101 14.40 7.04 -1.89
CA ALA A 101 14.65 6.27 -3.09
C ALA A 101 13.93 6.91 -4.28
N CYS A 102 14.66 7.12 -5.37
CA CYS A 102 14.11 7.62 -6.61
C CYS A 102 12.99 6.70 -7.09
N ARG A 103 11.78 7.24 -7.28
CA ARG A 103 10.61 6.45 -7.70
C ARG A 103 10.76 5.80 -9.09
N LYS A 104 11.76 6.21 -9.88
CA LYS A 104 12.01 5.67 -11.23
C LYS A 104 13.01 4.51 -11.24
N CYS A 105 14.04 4.53 -10.38
CA CYS A 105 15.11 3.51 -10.38
C CYS A 105 15.34 2.83 -9.02
N GLY A 106 14.79 3.34 -7.93
CA GLY A 106 14.97 2.82 -6.57
C GLY A 106 16.29 3.23 -5.89
N SER A 107 17.22 3.85 -6.62
CA SER A 107 18.48 4.35 -6.05
C SER A 107 18.26 5.62 -5.23
N THR A 108 19.14 5.84 -4.26
CA THR A 108 19.12 7.00 -3.37
C THR A 108 20.06 8.10 -3.89
N GLY A 109 19.95 9.33 -3.37
CA GLY A 109 20.84 10.44 -3.74
C GLY A 109 20.38 11.30 -4.93
N HIS A 110 19.24 11.00 -5.55
CA HIS A 110 18.65 11.86 -6.58
C HIS A 110 17.11 11.75 -6.63
N ASN A 111 16.47 12.78 -7.20
CA ASN A 111 15.02 12.81 -7.42
C ASN A 111 14.63 12.23 -8.78
N ALA A 112 13.35 11.86 -8.93
CA ALA A 112 12.80 11.29 -10.16
C ALA A 112 13.02 12.14 -11.41
N ASP A 113 13.16 13.47 -11.27
CA ASP A 113 13.42 14.39 -12.37
C ASP A 113 14.88 14.36 -12.85
N LYS A 114 15.83 14.07 -11.95
CA LYS A 114 17.27 13.94 -12.24
C LYS A 114 17.72 12.48 -12.28
N CYS A 115 16.82 11.57 -12.66
CA CYS A 115 17.11 10.14 -12.68
C CYS A 115 17.68 9.70 -14.02
N GLU A 116 19.00 9.50 -14.08
CA GLU A 116 19.70 9.00 -15.26
C GLU A 116 19.51 7.49 -15.45
N GLN A 117 19.21 6.77 -14.37
CA GLN A 117 18.99 5.33 -14.37
C GLN A 117 17.55 4.92 -14.70
N MET A 118 16.75 5.84 -15.25
CA MET A 118 15.36 5.55 -15.57
C MET A 118 15.26 4.60 -16.76
N ARG A 119 14.60 3.45 -16.54
CA ARG A 119 14.40 2.41 -17.54
C ARG A 119 13.13 2.67 -18.37
N CYS A 120 13.24 2.62 -19.68
CA CYS A 120 12.12 2.68 -20.60
C CYS A 120 11.20 1.46 -20.41
N ARG A 121 9.90 1.69 -20.15
CA ARG A 121 8.87 0.64 -20.02
C ARG A 121 8.44 0.03 -21.36
N SER A 122 9.18 0.31 -22.43
CA SER A 122 8.93 -0.26 -23.74
C SER A 122 9.96 -1.31 -24.06
N CYS A 123 11.24 -0.92 -24.01
CA CYS A 123 12.35 -1.75 -24.44
C CYS A 123 13.31 -2.14 -23.32
N GLY A 124 13.13 -1.61 -22.11
CA GLY A 124 13.99 -1.93 -20.98
C GLY A 124 15.37 -1.25 -20.96
N LYS A 125 15.69 -0.39 -21.95
CA LYS A 125 16.93 0.40 -21.98
C LYS A 125 16.81 1.67 -21.13
N ILE A 126 17.93 2.16 -20.59
CA ILE A 126 17.98 3.40 -19.81
C ILE A 126 18.10 4.65 -20.70
N GLY A 127 17.88 5.83 -20.13
CA GLY A 127 18.17 7.12 -20.78
C GLY A 127 17.07 7.71 -21.65
N HIS A 128 15.89 7.08 -21.75
CA HIS A 128 14.74 7.66 -22.46
C HIS A 128 13.39 7.22 -21.86
N ILE A 129 12.35 8.00 -22.12
CA ILE A 129 10.96 7.64 -21.78
C ILE A 129 10.32 6.80 -22.87
N THR A 130 9.26 6.10 -22.50
CA THR A 130 8.42 5.32 -23.40
C THR A 130 7.95 6.07 -24.66
N ARG A 131 7.70 7.38 -24.56
CA ARG A 131 7.28 8.22 -25.69
C ARG A 131 8.37 8.39 -26.75
N ASP A 132 9.63 8.46 -26.31
CA ASP A 132 10.79 8.70 -27.18
C ASP A 132 11.47 7.36 -27.57
N CYS A 133 10.81 6.24 -27.32
CA CYS A 133 11.34 4.92 -27.58
C CYS A 133 11.17 4.52 -29.05
N LYS A 134 12.30 4.34 -29.75
CA LYS A 134 12.35 3.87 -31.14
C LYS A 134 12.43 2.35 -31.28
N GLU A 135 12.54 1.64 -30.16
CA GLU A 135 12.73 0.21 -30.10
C GLU A 135 11.40 -0.53 -29.97
N PRO A 136 11.30 -1.78 -30.45
CA PRO A 136 10.10 -2.58 -30.28
C PRO A 136 9.78 -2.79 -28.80
N ARG A 137 8.48 -2.81 -28.50
CA ARG A 137 7.95 -3.16 -27.18
C ARG A 137 8.34 -4.59 -26.87
N ARG A 138 8.92 -4.81 -25.69
CA ARG A 138 9.38 -6.12 -25.21
C ARG A 138 8.76 -6.44 -23.86
N CYS A 139 8.47 -7.72 -23.67
CA CYS A 139 8.05 -8.30 -22.42
C CYS A 139 9.16 -8.13 -21.38
N HIS A 140 8.96 -7.31 -20.34
CA HIS A 140 9.96 -7.09 -19.28
C HIS A 140 10.28 -8.31 -18.41
N LEU A 141 9.60 -9.41 -18.68
CA LEU A 141 9.60 -10.62 -17.91
C LEU A 141 10.39 -11.75 -18.61
N CYS A 142 10.42 -11.75 -19.95
CA CYS A 142 11.10 -12.78 -20.73
C CYS A 142 11.84 -12.24 -21.97
N ASP A 143 11.93 -10.93 -22.10
CA ASP A 143 12.55 -10.16 -23.19
C ASP A 143 12.01 -10.42 -24.61
N SER A 144 10.90 -11.13 -24.75
CA SER A 144 10.22 -11.36 -26.04
C SER A 144 9.47 -10.11 -26.53
N ASP A 145 9.57 -9.79 -27.81
CA ASP A 145 8.76 -8.76 -28.48
C ASP A 145 7.36 -9.24 -28.91
N ALA A 146 7.06 -10.53 -28.80
CA ALA A 146 5.81 -11.12 -29.29
C ALA A 146 4.60 -10.86 -28.39
N HIS A 147 4.80 -10.57 -27.10
CA HIS A 147 3.72 -10.39 -26.13
C HIS A 147 4.08 -9.37 -25.04
N MET A 148 3.07 -8.90 -24.30
CA MET A 148 3.28 -8.04 -23.13
C MET A 148 3.50 -8.85 -21.85
N ALA A 149 4.09 -8.23 -20.83
CA ALA A 149 4.28 -8.82 -19.50
C ALA A 149 2.99 -9.44 -18.91
N ARG A 150 1.82 -8.90 -19.25
CA ARG A 150 0.52 -9.42 -18.79
C ARG A 150 0.16 -10.77 -19.40
N ASP A 151 0.62 -11.02 -20.63
CA ASP A 151 0.36 -12.21 -21.43
C ASP A 151 1.57 -13.15 -21.43
N CYS A 152 2.54 -12.89 -20.55
CA CYS A 152 3.75 -13.70 -20.43
C CYS A 152 3.41 -15.03 -19.74
N THR A 153 3.58 -16.12 -20.47
CA THR A 153 3.39 -17.48 -19.96
C THR A 153 4.63 -18.05 -19.27
N LYS A 154 5.78 -17.35 -19.31
CA LYS A 154 7.00 -17.81 -18.62
C LYS A 154 6.93 -17.51 -17.12
N LYS A 155 7.16 -18.53 -16.28
CA LYS A 155 7.22 -18.42 -14.82
C LYS A 155 8.51 -17.70 -14.39
N PHE A 156 8.39 -16.66 -13.56
CA PHE A 156 9.54 -15.97 -12.96
C PHE A 156 10.31 -16.92 -12.05
N LYS A 157 11.54 -17.27 -12.42
CA LYS A 157 12.56 -17.61 -11.44
C LYS A 157 13.06 -16.28 -10.88
N ILE A 158 12.69 -15.95 -9.64
CA ILE A 158 13.31 -14.84 -8.93
C ILE A 158 14.71 -15.33 -8.54
N GLU A 159 15.70 -15.18 -9.42
CA GLU A 159 17.09 -15.26 -9.00
C GLU A 159 17.41 -13.96 -8.27
N ALA A 160 17.63 -14.08 -6.96
CA ALA A 160 18.05 -12.99 -6.11
C ALA A 160 19.25 -12.28 -6.75
N ARG A 161 19.08 -11.00 -7.09
CA ARG A 161 20.20 -10.12 -7.45
C ARG A 161 21.15 -10.08 -6.26
N ARG A 162 22.24 -10.84 -6.33
CA ARG A 162 23.40 -10.63 -5.46
C ARG A 162 23.94 -9.24 -5.79
N ILE A 163 23.80 -8.34 -4.83
CA ILE A 163 24.60 -7.13 -4.77
C ILE A 163 26.01 -7.64 -4.47
N THR A 164 26.84 -7.75 -5.49
CA THR A 164 28.30 -7.81 -5.35
C THR A 164 28.84 -6.40 -5.18
#